data_AF-A0AAE0G8Q4-F1
#
_entry.id   AF-A0AAE0G8Q4-F1
#
_cell.length_a   1.000
_cell.length_b   1.000
_cell.length_c   1.000
_cell.angle_alpha   90.00
_cell.angle_beta   90.00
_cell.angle_gamma   90.00
#
_symmetry.space_group_name_H-M   'P 1'
#
loop_
_entity.id
_entity.type
_entity.pdbx_description
1 polymer ?
#
loop_
_entity_poly.entity_id
_entity_poly.type
_entity_poly.pdbx_seq_one_letter_code
_entity_poly.pdbx_strand_id
1 'polypeptide(L)'
;MYKIAVTHEGVNSVGLPGQYMVSISVLQKCSSSCRSDVDVDVAPLSLSLSSLQRKRKSLPVAESLRLLPSIRNRHLPQILEAVEMAETDVAPTQPTLSLPSVWRQRSVDVMELAQKQRSNLQEYRSAYWRYNENSRRSQYSMQVQVNESLKKMRATLDLLVEKLSATHQAAIPVEKTLEEMQATLEKDLVEKQRLLDRNKERLDIRAQRPPQELVADEAQRQLLAQEALLKDAIVQEERVSKEVADALAQLQAAQENISVDLADKKTALDLNRKSDAECPNPALKLPDITAKRMDMSQSGTLQLEKDVEISVQKPVDPLLTSPNVWHGATMKNVEKNRRIQTRSLQLCDGCEMLSKKLSEAILQAHHYVAQALQERIKEMKAMVGELKEQLSLTLEEIQEAETTAKMLDMALEDIKEPLKVSTTRREIHKGRPERELIEDDVQINLKSEAGELTEQQAYLEKRKEKVNELLDELVATRDEINQDIHCKEECIALDDKCLQLGSY
;
A
#
# COMPACT_ATOMS: atom_id res chain seq x y z
N MET A 1 4.39 42.08 51.97
CA MET A 1 3.88 40.86 51.32
C MET A 1 4.69 40.61 50.05
N TYR A 2 5.33 39.45 49.91
CA TYR A 2 5.52 38.80 48.61
C TYR A 2 5.57 37.28 48.80
N LYS A 3 4.82 36.63 47.89
CA LYS A 3 4.83 35.29 47.26
C LYS A 3 6.01 34.32 47.51
N ILE A 4 5.98 33.02 47.18
CA ILE A 4 5.04 31.90 46.84
C ILE A 4 5.99 30.70 46.52
N ALA A 5 5.54 29.44 46.76
CA ALA A 5 5.89 28.16 46.09
C ALA A 5 7.30 27.54 46.15
N VAL A 6 7.57 26.24 45.91
CA VAL A 6 6.98 24.86 45.99
C VAL A 6 8.13 23.92 45.53
N THR A 7 8.06 22.60 45.83
CA THR A 7 8.70 21.41 45.16
C THR A 7 10.06 20.93 45.74
N HIS A 8 10.52 19.67 45.76
CA HIS A 8 10.11 18.32 45.29
C HIS A 8 11.03 17.20 45.93
N GLU A 9 10.77 15.89 45.63
CA GLU A 9 11.71 14.72 45.61
C GLU A 9 12.31 14.13 46.93
N GLY A 10 12.69 12.85 47.14
CA GLY A 10 12.71 11.56 46.40
C GLY A 10 13.59 10.48 47.13
N VAL A 11 13.20 9.19 47.09
CA VAL A 11 14.01 7.91 47.01
C VAL A 11 14.77 7.25 48.23
N ASN A 12 14.44 5.95 48.47
CA ASN A 12 15.15 4.72 49.00
C ASN A 12 15.76 4.56 50.43
N SER A 13 15.39 3.46 51.14
CA SER A 13 16.22 2.24 51.45
C SER A 13 16.01 1.50 52.81
N VAL A 14 16.20 0.15 52.79
CA VAL A 14 16.67 -0.86 53.80
C VAL A 14 15.74 -1.46 54.91
N GLY A 15 15.69 -2.81 54.96
CA GLY A 15 15.59 -3.61 56.21
C GLY A 15 14.90 -5.00 56.16
N LEU A 16 15.66 -6.11 56.09
CA LEU A 16 15.29 -7.53 56.41
C LEU A 16 16.37 -8.09 57.37
N PRO A 17 16.13 -9.12 58.23
CA PRO A 17 16.37 -10.54 57.86
C PRO A 17 15.51 -11.61 58.62
N GLY A 18 15.16 -12.77 58.01
CA GLY A 18 15.83 -14.09 58.12
C GLY A 18 14.75 -15.19 58.32
N GLN A 19 14.80 -16.48 57.90
CA GLN A 19 15.83 -17.46 57.51
C GLN A 19 15.17 -18.54 56.58
N TYR A 20 15.78 -18.95 55.44
CA TYR A 20 16.53 -20.22 55.12
C TYR A 20 15.75 -21.55 55.24
N MET A 21 15.86 -22.60 54.41
CA MET A 21 16.67 -23.09 53.26
C MET A 21 15.81 -24.19 52.56
N VAL A 22 15.64 -24.34 51.24
CA VAL A 22 16.51 -24.72 50.08
C VAL A 22 17.09 -26.14 50.12
N SER A 23 16.68 -26.99 49.14
CA SER A 23 17.51 -27.83 48.23
C SER A 23 16.77 -29.12 47.78
N ILE A 24 16.94 -29.80 46.63
CA ILE A 24 17.72 -29.69 45.38
C ILE A 24 17.25 -30.86 44.46
N SER A 25 16.91 -30.53 43.20
CA SER A 25 17.36 -31.11 41.91
C SER A 25 17.29 -32.60 41.47
N VAL A 26 16.73 -32.77 40.26
CA VAL A 26 17.25 -33.36 38.99
C VAL A 26 17.79 -34.80 38.92
N LEU A 27 17.29 -35.58 37.94
CA LEU A 27 17.95 -36.50 36.96
C LEU A 27 16.87 -37.48 36.39
N GLN A 28 16.46 -37.49 35.11
CA GLN A 28 17.08 -37.85 33.82
C GLN A 28 17.28 -39.37 33.54
N LYS A 29 16.66 -39.81 32.42
CA LYS A 29 17.07 -40.82 31.38
C LYS A 29 16.48 -42.27 31.32
N CYS A 30 16.12 -42.62 30.07
CA CYS A 30 16.17 -43.92 29.35
C CYS A 30 15.11 -45.00 29.68
N SER A 31 14.57 -45.83 28.76
CA SER A 31 14.74 -46.05 27.29
C SER A 31 13.76 -47.15 26.79
N SER A 32 13.54 -47.21 25.46
CA SER A 32 13.19 -48.38 24.59
C SER A 32 11.83 -49.10 24.76
N SER A 33 10.91 -49.07 23.78
CA SER A 33 10.86 -49.80 22.48
C SER A 33 10.22 -51.21 22.58
N CYS A 34 9.07 -51.40 21.92
CA CYS A 34 8.77 -52.58 21.08
C CYS A 34 7.55 -52.31 20.18
N ARG A 35 7.73 -52.60 18.89
CA ARG A 35 6.74 -52.70 17.81
C ARG A 35 5.97 -54.02 17.94
N SER A 36 4.73 -54.08 17.41
CA SER A 36 4.36 -54.81 16.17
C SER A 36 2.87 -55.18 16.16
N ASP A 37 2.18 -54.72 15.12
CA ASP A 37 1.27 -55.44 14.22
C ASP A 37 0.40 -56.59 14.75
N VAL A 38 -0.91 -56.52 14.46
CA VAL A 38 -1.59 -57.40 13.48
C VAL A 38 -3.02 -56.87 13.28
N ASP A 39 -3.28 -56.41 12.06
CA ASP A 39 -4.58 -56.30 11.41
C ASP A 39 -5.34 -57.63 11.46
N VAL A 40 -6.67 -57.61 11.37
CA VAL A 40 -7.46 -58.36 10.38
C VAL A 40 -8.94 -58.23 10.76
N ASP A 41 -9.58 -57.38 9.96
CA ASP A 41 -10.83 -57.57 9.25
C ASP A 41 -12.18 -57.80 9.95
N VAL A 42 -13.05 -56.84 9.63
CA VAL A 42 -14.31 -57.01 8.88
C VAL A 42 -15.28 -58.02 9.46
N ALA A 43 -16.27 -57.48 10.19
CA ALA A 43 -17.70 -57.36 9.80
C ALA A 43 -18.33 -58.50 8.95
N PRO A 44 -19.66 -58.64 8.80
CA PRO A 44 -20.70 -57.70 9.22
C PRO A 44 -22.03 -58.41 9.60
N LEU A 45 -23.11 -57.62 9.70
CA LEU A 45 -24.50 -58.00 9.40
C LEU A 45 -25.16 -59.01 10.36
N SER A 46 -26.44 -58.93 10.69
CA SER A 46 -27.52 -58.04 10.34
C SER A 46 -28.77 -58.72 10.89
N LEU A 47 -29.76 -57.90 11.27
CA LEU A 47 -31.18 -58.24 11.16
C LEU A 47 -31.68 -59.36 12.09
N SER A 48 -32.91 -59.41 12.53
CA SER A 48 -34.06 -58.52 12.44
C SER A 48 -35.03 -59.05 13.48
N LEU A 49 -35.77 -58.14 14.09
CA LEU A 49 -37.00 -58.40 14.81
C LEU A 49 -37.93 -59.32 14.00
N SER A 50 -38.50 -60.32 14.67
CA SER A 50 -39.79 -60.94 14.33
C SER A 50 -40.37 -61.65 15.55
N SER A 51 -41.10 -60.88 16.36
CA SER A 51 -42.53 -61.11 16.60
C SER A 51 -43.00 -62.56 16.84
N LEU A 52 -43.37 -62.91 18.09
CA LEU A 52 -44.75 -62.88 18.59
C LEU A 52 -45.01 -63.84 19.76
N GLN A 53 -45.72 -63.26 20.74
CA GLN A 53 -46.80 -63.85 21.54
C GLN A 53 -46.51 -64.53 22.89
N ARG A 54 -46.89 -63.74 23.91
CA ARG A 54 -47.70 -64.11 25.08
C ARG A 54 -47.02 -64.94 26.17
N LYS A 55 -46.73 -64.28 27.29
CA LYS A 55 -47.68 -64.22 28.43
C LYS A 55 -47.31 -63.09 29.39
N ARG A 56 -48.32 -62.29 29.73
CA ARG A 56 -48.26 -61.28 30.80
C ARG A 56 -47.88 -61.97 32.11
N LYS A 57 -46.76 -61.55 32.70
CA LYS A 57 -46.60 -61.45 34.15
C LYS A 57 -45.97 -60.08 34.41
N SER A 58 -46.68 -59.24 35.15
CA SER A 58 -46.15 -57.99 35.68
C SER A 58 -44.90 -58.28 36.48
N LEU A 59 -43.76 -57.74 36.06
CA LEU A 59 -42.53 -57.73 36.85
C LEU A 59 -42.70 -56.73 38.01
N PRO A 60 -42.24 -57.07 39.23
CA PRO A 60 -42.29 -56.17 40.38
C PRO A 60 -41.52 -54.86 40.10
N VAL A 61 -42.03 -53.75 40.64
CA VAL A 61 -41.52 -52.37 40.50
C VAL A 61 -40.03 -52.21 40.83
N ALA A 62 -39.42 -53.18 41.53
CA ALA A 62 -38.02 -53.17 41.97
C ALA A 62 -36.98 -53.25 40.83
N GLU A 63 -37.32 -53.82 39.66
CA GLU A 63 -36.36 -53.94 38.54
C GLU A 63 -36.29 -52.69 37.66
N SER A 64 -37.38 -51.92 37.55
CA SER A 64 -37.42 -50.71 36.72
C SER A 64 -36.59 -49.54 37.27
N LEU A 65 -36.22 -49.57 38.56
CA LEU A 65 -35.45 -48.52 39.23
C LEU A 65 -33.93 -48.67 39.08
N ARG A 66 -33.43 -49.77 38.49
CA ARG A 66 -31.97 -50.02 38.34
C ARG A 66 -31.35 -49.37 37.09
N LEU A 67 -32.13 -48.78 36.19
CA LEU A 67 -31.65 -48.26 34.90
C LEU A 67 -31.56 -46.72 34.81
N LEU A 68 -31.71 -45.99 35.92
CA LEU A 68 -31.51 -44.53 35.92
C LEU A 68 -30.04 -44.16 36.14
N PRO A 69 -29.42 -43.35 35.25
CA PRO A 69 -28.03 -42.93 35.41
C PRO A 69 -27.87 -41.96 36.59
N SER A 70 -27.00 -42.35 37.53
CA SER A 70 -26.17 -41.47 38.37
C SER A 70 -26.89 -40.34 39.14
N ILE A 71 -27.79 -40.70 40.05
CA ILE A 71 -27.97 -39.91 41.27
C ILE A 71 -27.56 -40.80 42.43
N ARG A 72 -26.42 -40.46 43.04
CA ARG A 72 -25.80 -41.19 44.15
C ARG A 72 -26.62 -40.98 45.43
N ASN A 73 -27.83 -41.53 45.46
CA ASN A 73 -28.73 -41.41 46.57
C ASN A 73 -28.34 -42.45 47.64
N ARG A 74 -27.42 -42.07 48.54
CA ARG A 74 -26.85 -42.94 49.60
C ARG A 74 -27.91 -43.56 50.54
N HIS A 75 -29.16 -43.10 50.46
CA HIS A 75 -30.26 -43.54 51.33
C HIS A 75 -31.27 -44.48 50.65
N LEU A 76 -31.15 -44.76 49.34
CA LEU A 76 -32.10 -45.63 48.64
C LEU A 76 -32.11 -47.10 49.16
N PRO A 77 -30.96 -47.70 49.54
CA PRO A 77 -30.96 -49.03 50.15
C PRO A 77 -31.65 -49.06 51.52
N GLN A 78 -31.47 -48.01 52.33
CA GLN A 78 -32.06 -47.89 53.68
C GLN A 78 -33.57 -47.75 53.65
N ILE A 79 -34.13 -47.18 52.57
CA ILE A 79 -35.58 -47.02 52.39
C ILE A 79 -36.23 -48.35 51.99
N LEU A 80 -35.55 -49.17 51.16
CA LEU A 80 -36.05 -50.50 50.78
C LEU A 80 -36.01 -51.49 51.96
N GLU A 81 -34.94 -51.45 52.76
CA GLU A 81 -34.79 -52.29 53.95
C GLU A 81 -35.82 -51.93 55.05
N ALA A 82 -36.17 -50.63 55.18
CA ALA A 82 -37.21 -50.19 56.11
C ALA A 82 -38.64 -50.56 55.68
N VAL A 83 -38.89 -50.79 54.38
CA VAL A 83 -40.19 -51.25 53.87
C VAL A 83 -40.32 -52.77 53.98
N GLU A 84 -39.25 -53.54 53.77
CA GLU A 84 -39.25 -55.00 54.03
C GLU A 84 -39.36 -55.35 55.52
N MET A 85 -38.87 -54.50 56.43
CA MET A 85 -39.00 -54.71 57.88
C MET A 85 -40.36 -54.30 58.49
N ALA A 86 -41.24 -53.65 57.73
CA ALA A 86 -42.54 -53.16 58.24
C ALA A 86 -43.71 -54.16 58.08
N GLU A 87 -43.53 -55.27 57.36
CA GLU A 87 -44.52 -56.36 57.21
C GLU A 87 -44.26 -57.51 58.18
N THR A 88 -43.99 -57.22 59.47
CA THR A 88 -44.02 -58.26 60.50
C THR A 88 -45.47 -58.50 60.93
N ASP A 89 -46.00 -59.66 60.53
CA ASP A 89 -47.25 -60.26 61.02
C ASP A 89 -47.35 -60.17 62.55
N VAL A 90 -48.20 -59.25 63.03
CA VAL A 90 -48.58 -59.21 64.45
C VAL A 90 -49.69 -60.23 64.66
N ALA A 91 -49.33 -61.39 65.19
CA ALA A 91 -50.27 -62.43 65.62
C ALA A 91 -51.34 -61.84 66.58
N PRO A 92 -52.62 -62.22 66.47
CA PRO A 92 -53.66 -61.71 67.36
C PRO A 92 -53.47 -62.29 68.76
N THR A 93 -52.84 -61.53 69.65
CA THR A 93 -52.75 -61.88 71.08
C THR A 93 -54.14 -61.87 71.71
N GLN A 94 -54.49 -62.94 72.43
CA GLN A 94 -55.75 -63.07 73.19
C GLN A 94 -55.98 -61.86 74.12
N PRO A 95 -57.25 -61.42 74.32
CA PRO A 95 -57.54 -60.24 75.12
C PRO A 95 -57.34 -60.55 76.61
N THR A 96 -56.14 -60.28 77.12
CA THR A 96 -55.88 -60.27 78.56
C THR A 96 -56.37 -58.95 79.16
N LEU A 97 -57.19 -59.02 80.21
CA LEU A 97 -57.61 -57.86 81.00
C LEU A 97 -56.37 -57.23 81.64
N SER A 98 -55.86 -56.16 81.03
CA SER A 98 -54.76 -55.36 81.55
C SER A 98 -55.26 -54.48 82.70
N LEU A 99 -54.50 -54.37 83.79
CA LEU A 99 -54.75 -53.35 84.81
C LEU A 99 -54.83 -51.95 84.16
N PRO A 100 -55.72 -51.05 84.62
CA PRO A 100 -55.85 -49.71 84.05
C PRO A 100 -54.54 -48.93 83.95
N SER A 101 -53.58 -49.18 84.87
CA SER A 101 -52.24 -48.59 84.83
C SER A 101 -51.40 -49.08 83.65
N VAL A 102 -51.46 -50.38 83.31
CA VAL A 102 -50.70 -51.00 82.22
C VAL A 102 -51.32 -50.65 80.85
N TRP A 103 -52.66 -50.61 80.75
CA TRP A 103 -53.35 -50.10 79.56
C TRP A 103 -53.05 -48.62 79.30
N ARG A 104 -53.08 -47.80 80.36
CA ARG A 104 -52.74 -46.37 80.29
C ARG A 104 -51.29 -46.19 79.85
N GLN A 105 -50.34 -46.93 80.43
CA GLN A 105 -48.93 -46.84 80.06
C GLN A 105 -48.71 -47.24 78.59
N ARG A 106 -49.26 -48.37 78.13
CA ARG A 106 -49.16 -48.79 76.73
C ARG A 106 -49.79 -47.76 75.77
N SER A 107 -50.89 -47.14 76.18
CA SER A 107 -51.53 -46.07 75.39
C SER A 107 -50.66 -44.80 75.35
N VAL A 108 -49.99 -44.46 76.46
CA VAL A 108 -49.00 -43.37 76.54
C VAL A 108 -47.79 -43.68 75.66
N ASP A 109 -47.25 -44.90 75.70
CA ASP A 109 -46.10 -45.30 74.88
C ASP A 109 -46.44 -45.26 73.38
N VAL A 110 -47.65 -45.68 72.99
CA VAL A 110 -48.15 -45.56 71.60
C VAL A 110 -48.34 -44.09 71.21
N MET A 111 -48.84 -43.24 72.13
CA MET A 111 -48.95 -41.80 71.88
C MET A 111 -47.57 -41.13 71.73
N GLU A 112 -46.59 -41.51 72.55
CA GLU A 112 -45.20 -41.02 72.47
C GLU A 112 -44.52 -41.49 71.18
N LEU A 113 -44.70 -42.75 70.77
CA LEU A 113 -44.17 -43.26 69.51
C LEU A 113 -44.81 -42.55 68.30
N ALA A 114 -46.13 -42.35 68.33
CA ALA A 114 -46.83 -41.60 67.29
C ALA A 114 -46.42 -40.11 67.28
N GLN A 115 -46.09 -39.52 68.44
CA GLN A 115 -45.55 -38.17 68.54
C GLN A 115 -44.12 -38.10 67.97
N LYS A 116 -43.26 -39.08 68.28
CA LYS A 116 -41.90 -39.20 67.75
C LYS A 116 -41.90 -39.41 66.23
N GLN A 117 -42.76 -40.29 65.72
CA GLN A 117 -42.90 -40.51 64.27
C GLN A 117 -43.41 -39.27 63.54
N ARG A 118 -44.38 -38.53 64.11
CA ARG A 118 -44.81 -37.23 63.58
C ARG A 118 -43.68 -36.20 63.59
N SER A 119 -42.89 -36.14 64.66
CA SER A 119 -41.72 -35.26 64.77
C SER A 119 -40.67 -35.58 63.70
N ASN A 120 -40.30 -36.85 63.53
CA ASN A 120 -39.35 -37.29 62.51
C ASN A 120 -39.84 -36.94 61.09
N LEU A 121 -41.10 -37.22 60.78
CA LEU A 121 -41.69 -36.87 59.47
C LEU A 121 -41.73 -35.34 59.26
N GLN A 122 -42.00 -34.57 60.31
CA GLN A 122 -41.97 -33.11 60.28
C GLN A 122 -40.55 -32.59 60.02
N GLU A 123 -39.52 -33.19 60.64
CA GLU A 123 -38.12 -32.86 60.39
C GLU A 123 -37.72 -33.18 58.94
N TYR A 124 -38.03 -34.37 58.42
CA TYR A 124 -37.76 -34.72 57.01
C TYR A 124 -38.47 -33.79 56.04
N ARG A 125 -39.75 -33.44 56.29
CA ARG A 125 -40.48 -32.45 55.47
C ARG A 125 -39.79 -31.09 55.53
N SER A 126 -39.35 -30.64 56.70
CA SER A 126 -38.64 -29.37 56.86
C SER A 126 -37.28 -29.36 56.14
N ALA A 127 -36.54 -30.48 56.17
CA ALA A 127 -35.27 -30.64 55.48
C ALA A 127 -35.44 -30.65 53.95
N TYR A 128 -36.41 -31.39 53.44
CA TYR A 128 -36.75 -31.39 52.00
C TYR A 128 -37.17 -30.00 51.53
N TRP A 129 -37.99 -29.30 52.32
CA TRP A 129 -38.39 -27.93 52.02
C TRP A 129 -37.21 -26.96 51.96
N ARG A 130 -36.29 -27.02 52.93
CA ARG A 130 -35.06 -26.20 52.92
C ARG A 130 -34.18 -26.51 51.72
N TYR A 131 -33.99 -27.78 51.37
CA TYR A 131 -33.20 -28.17 50.20
C TYR A 131 -33.82 -27.64 48.90
N ASN A 132 -35.13 -27.85 48.72
CA ASN A 132 -35.84 -27.42 47.51
C ASN A 132 -35.87 -25.88 47.40
N GLU A 133 -36.09 -25.18 48.51
CA GLU A 133 -36.03 -23.71 48.57
C GLU A 133 -34.63 -23.19 48.26
N ASN A 134 -33.58 -23.79 48.83
CA ASN A 134 -32.19 -23.41 48.54
C ASN A 134 -31.81 -23.71 47.08
N SER A 135 -32.23 -24.86 46.53
CA SER A 135 -32.02 -25.21 45.12
C SER A 135 -32.71 -24.23 44.18
N ARG A 136 -33.96 -23.84 44.48
CA ARG A 136 -34.70 -22.83 43.71
C ARG A 136 -34.05 -21.46 43.79
N ARG A 137 -33.63 -21.04 44.98
CA ARG A 137 -32.91 -19.76 45.17
C ARG A 137 -31.59 -19.74 44.42
N SER A 138 -30.84 -20.85 44.46
CA SER A 138 -29.58 -20.99 43.71
C SER A 138 -29.82 -20.94 42.20
N GLN A 139 -30.81 -21.66 41.67
CA GLN A 139 -31.21 -21.60 40.26
C GLN A 139 -31.65 -20.19 39.85
N TYR A 140 -32.46 -19.53 40.67
CA TYR A 140 -32.90 -18.15 40.43
C TYR A 140 -31.71 -17.18 40.40
N SER A 141 -30.82 -17.27 41.39
CA SER A 141 -29.62 -16.44 41.47
C SER A 141 -28.72 -16.62 40.24
N MET A 142 -28.53 -17.87 39.80
CA MET A 142 -27.77 -18.18 38.58
C MET A 142 -28.44 -17.59 37.33
N GLN A 143 -29.76 -17.75 37.19
CA GLN A 143 -30.50 -17.22 36.05
C GLN A 143 -30.43 -15.70 35.96
N VAL A 144 -30.55 -15.00 37.10
CA VAL A 144 -30.41 -13.53 37.17
C VAL A 144 -29.00 -13.12 36.74
N GLN A 145 -27.97 -13.79 37.24
CA GLN A 145 -26.57 -13.49 36.89
C GLN A 145 -26.28 -13.73 35.40
N VAL A 146 -26.82 -14.81 34.83
CA VAL A 146 -26.70 -15.11 33.38
C VAL A 146 -27.39 -14.04 32.56
N ASN A 147 -28.63 -13.67 32.91
CA ASN A 147 -29.39 -12.63 32.20
C ASN A 147 -28.68 -11.26 32.25
N GLU A 148 -28.10 -10.89 33.39
CA GLU A 148 -27.32 -9.65 33.51
C GLU A 148 -26.04 -9.70 32.66
N SER A 149 -25.37 -10.85 32.62
CA SER A 149 -24.16 -11.07 31.79
C SER A 149 -24.49 -11.00 30.30
N LEU A 150 -25.61 -11.59 29.87
CA LEU A 150 -26.11 -11.50 28.49
C LEU A 150 -26.43 -10.06 28.10
N LYS A 151 -27.08 -9.30 29.01
CA LYS A 151 -27.35 -7.87 28.79
C LYS A 151 -26.06 -7.06 28.60
N LYS A 152 -25.03 -7.31 29.43
CA LYS A 152 -23.71 -6.67 29.28
C LYS A 152 -23.02 -7.05 27.97
N MET A 153 -23.08 -8.32 27.59
CA MET A 153 -22.51 -8.82 26.34
C MET A 153 -23.19 -8.18 25.12
N ARG A 154 -24.52 -8.04 25.11
CA ARG A 154 -25.26 -7.34 24.06
C ARG A 154 -24.84 -5.87 23.93
N ALA A 155 -24.82 -5.13 25.03
CA ALA A 155 -24.37 -3.74 25.02
C ALA A 155 -22.94 -3.59 24.48
N THR A 156 -22.06 -4.56 24.79
CA THR A 156 -20.69 -4.59 24.25
C THR A 156 -20.68 -4.88 22.76
N LEU A 157 -21.47 -5.85 22.29
CA LEU A 157 -21.62 -6.18 20.87
C LEU A 157 -22.20 -5.00 20.07
N ASP A 158 -23.25 -4.36 20.56
CA ASP A 158 -23.86 -3.18 19.93
C ASP A 158 -22.79 -2.07 19.74
N LEU A 159 -22.00 -1.77 20.78
CA LEU A 159 -20.93 -0.78 20.71
C LEU A 159 -19.83 -1.17 19.70
N LEU A 160 -19.43 -2.45 19.66
CA LEU A 160 -18.41 -2.92 18.72
C LEU A 160 -18.92 -2.89 17.27
N VAL A 161 -20.17 -3.29 17.02
CA VAL A 161 -20.81 -3.19 15.71
C VAL A 161 -20.88 -1.73 15.25
N GLU A 162 -21.27 -0.81 16.13
CA GLU A 162 -21.28 0.62 15.86
C GLU A 162 -19.88 1.11 15.45
N LYS A 163 -18.85 0.84 16.28
CA LYS A 163 -17.46 1.25 15.98
C LYS A 163 -16.92 0.67 14.68
N LEU A 164 -17.13 -0.62 14.43
CA LEU A 164 -16.70 -1.27 13.19
C LEU A 164 -17.41 -0.67 11.97
N SER A 165 -18.73 -0.45 12.06
CA SER A 165 -19.51 0.16 10.98
C SER A 165 -19.08 1.59 10.68
N ALA A 166 -18.84 2.41 11.70
CA ALA A 166 -18.37 3.78 11.54
C ALA A 166 -16.96 3.82 10.92
N THR A 167 -16.07 2.93 11.34
CA THR A 167 -14.71 2.82 10.80
C THR A 167 -14.72 2.36 9.34
N HIS A 168 -15.57 1.38 9.01
CA HIS A 168 -15.76 0.92 7.64
C HIS A 168 -16.29 2.05 6.74
N GLN A 169 -17.33 2.76 7.19
CA GLN A 169 -17.91 3.87 6.43
C GLN A 169 -16.93 5.03 6.22
N ALA A 170 -16.07 5.32 7.20
CA ALA A 170 -15.02 6.34 7.09
C ALA A 170 -13.90 5.95 6.11
N ALA A 171 -13.68 4.65 5.87
CA ALA A 171 -12.63 4.17 4.97
C ALA A 171 -12.99 4.34 3.48
N ILE A 172 -14.29 4.25 3.13
CA ILE A 172 -14.79 4.36 1.75
C ILE A 172 -14.32 5.64 1.03
N PRO A 173 -14.49 6.86 1.57
CA PRO A 173 -14.01 8.06 0.88
C PRO A 173 -12.48 8.10 0.76
N VAL A 174 -11.74 7.56 1.73
CA VAL A 174 -10.27 7.52 1.69
C VAL A 174 -9.79 6.59 0.58
N GLU A 175 -10.44 5.45 0.40
CA GLU A 175 -10.17 4.54 -0.71
C GLU A 175 -10.39 5.23 -2.06
N LYS A 176 -11.53 5.91 -2.21
CA LYS A 176 -11.82 6.69 -3.43
C LYS A 176 -10.75 7.75 -3.70
N THR A 177 -10.30 8.48 -2.67
CA THR A 177 -9.23 9.48 -2.82
C THR A 177 -7.90 8.85 -3.26
N LEU A 178 -7.56 7.65 -2.77
CA LEU A 178 -6.36 6.93 -3.21
C LEU A 178 -6.48 6.48 -4.68
N GLU A 179 -7.64 5.97 -5.09
CA GLU A 179 -7.91 5.59 -6.48
C GLU A 179 -7.80 6.80 -7.44
N GLU A 180 -8.41 7.92 -7.07
CA GLU A 180 -8.34 9.18 -7.83
C GLU A 180 -6.89 9.71 -7.90
N MET A 181 -6.15 9.63 -6.79
CA MET A 181 -4.74 10.01 -6.74
C MET A 181 -3.88 9.10 -7.64
N GLN A 182 -4.07 7.79 -7.57
CA GLN A 182 -3.35 6.83 -8.40
C GLN A 182 -3.59 7.10 -9.89
N ALA A 183 -4.84 7.28 -10.31
CA ALA A 183 -5.18 7.59 -11.69
C ALA A 183 -4.57 8.92 -12.17
N THR A 184 -4.51 9.91 -11.27
CA THR A 184 -3.89 11.21 -11.57
C THR A 184 -2.38 11.07 -11.77
N LEU A 185 -1.69 10.36 -10.87
CA LEU A 185 -0.25 10.10 -10.98
C LEU A 185 0.11 9.28 -12.23
N GLU A 186 -0.69 8.28 -12.58
CA GLU A 186 -0.49 7.49 -13.81
C GLU A 186 -0.64 8.34 -15.07
N LYS A 187 -1.64 9.23 -15.10
CA LYS A 187 -1.81 10.19 -16.20
C LYS A 187 -0.63 11.17 -16.28
N ASP A 188 -0.22 11.71 -15.14
CA ASP A 188 0.88 12.66 -15.04
C ASP A 188 2.22 12.03 -15.49
N LEU A 189 2.46 10.76 -15.17
CA LEU A 189 3.61 9.99 -15.64
C LEU A 189 3.64 9.84 -17.16
N VAL A 190 2.50 9.51 -17.77
CA VAL A 190 2.39 9.39 -19.23
C VAL A 190 2.69 10.73 -19.90
N GLU A 191 2.18 11.83 -19.37
CA GLU A 191 2.46 13.15 -19.92
C GLU A 191 3.95 13.51 -19.76
N LYS A 192 4.56 13.30 -18.59
CA LYS A 192 5.99 13.57 -18.38
C LYS A 192 6.88 12.71 -19.27
N GLN A 193 6.51 11.45 -19.52
CA GLN A 193 7.20 10.59 -20.48
C GLN A 193 7.15 11.16 -21.90
N ARG A 194 5.97 11.66 -22.32
CA ARG A 194 5.82 12.36 -23.60
C ARG A 194 6.69 13.62 -23.68
N LEU A 195 6.76 14.40 -22.61
CA LEU A 195 7.65 15.57 -22.53
C LEU A 195 9.12 15.17 -22.66
N LEU A 196 9.54 14.07 -22.02
CA LEU A 196 10.90 13.54 -22.11
C LEU A 196 11.25 13.13 -23.54
N ASP A 197 10.37 12.38 -24.20
CA ASP A 197 10.62 11.91 -25.56
C ASP A 197 10.65 13.08 -26.56
N ARG A 198 9.78 14.07 -26.38
CA ARG A 198 9.83 15.33 -27.15
C ARG A 198 11.12 16.11 -26.90
N ASN A 199 11.65 16.10 -25.68
CA ASN A 199 12.93 16.73 -25.37
C ASN A 199 14.13 15.98 -26.00
N LYS A 200 14.08 14.65 -26.07
CA LYS A 200 15.08 13.86 -26.81
C LYS A 200 15.04 14.17 -28.30
N GLU A 201 13.85 14.25 -28.90
CA GLU A 201 13.70 14.63 -30.31
C GLU A 201 14.29 16.03 -30.57
N ARG A 202 14.14 16.97 -29.63
CA ARG A 202 14.77 18.30 -29.70
C ARG A 202 16.29 18.25 -29.68
N LEU A 203 16.87 17.37 -28.86
CA LEU A 203 18.32 17.10 -28.84
C LEU A 203 18.77 16.46 -30.16
N ASP A 204 18.01 15.50 -30.70
CA ASP A 204 18.31 14.81 -31.96
C ASP A 204 18.29 15.77 -33.16
N ILE A 205 17.34 16.72 -33.19
CA ILE A 205 17.28 17.77 -34.22
C ILE A 205 18.56 18.61 -34.18
N ARG A 206 19.03 18.99 -32.99
CA ARG A 206 20.27 19.78 -32.86
C ARG A 206 21.52 18.99 -33.18
N ALA A 207 21.51 17.68 -32.95
CA ALA A 207 22.60 16.79 -33.35
C ALA A 207 22.77 16.66 -34.87
N GLN A 208 21.76 17.06 -35.66
CA GLN A 208 21.81 17.04 -37.14
C GLN A 208 22.51 18.27 -37.75
N ARG A 209 22.97 19.23 -36.94
CA ARG A 209 23.67 20.41 -37.46
C ARG A 209 24.99 20.03 -38.17
N PRO A 210 25.44 20.86 -39.14
CA PRO A 210 26.77 20.75 -39.72
C PRO A 210 27.86 20.57 -38.65
N PRO A 211 28.86 19.70 -38.85
CA PRO A 211 29.85 19.38 -37.82
C PRO A 211 30.60 20.60 -37.25
N GLN A 212 30.85 21.61 -38.08
CA GLN A 212 31.51 22.85 -37.66
C GLN A 212 30.64 23.76 -36.77
N GLU A 213 29.33 23.52 -36.75
CA GLU A 213 28.34 24.27 -35.94
C GLU A 213 27.84 23.47 -34.71
N LEU A 214 28.40 22.27 -34.48
CA LEU A 214 28.13 21.47 -33.28
C LEU A 214 28.89 22.03 -32.07
N VAL A 215 28.29 23.02 -31.42
CA VAL A 215 28.85 23.72 -30.26
C VAL A 215 28.09 23.37 -28.98
N ALA A 216 28.82 23.20 -27.87
CA ALA A 216 28.26 23.05 -26.53
C ALA A 216 27.80 24.41 -25.97
N ASP A 217 26.69 24.92 -26.51
CA ASP A 217 26.09 26.20 -26.13
C ASP A 217 25.11 26.07 -24.94
N GLU A 218 24.59 27.21 -24.50
CA GLU A 218 23.63 27.28 -23.40
C GLU A 218 22.32 26.54 -23.72
N ALA A 219 21.85 26.58 -24.97
CA ALA A 219 20.64 25.88 -25.39
C ALA A 219 20.81 24.35 -25.26
N GLN A 220 21.96 23.81 -25.67
CA GLN A 220 22.30 22.40 -25.49
C GLN A 220 22.37 22.03 -24.00
N ARG A 221 23.01 22.87 -23.18
CA ARG A 221 23.11 22.65 -21.73
C ARG A 221 21.73 22.61 -21.07
N GLN A 222 20.84 23.53 -21.43
CA GLN A 222 19.49 23.61 -20.88
C GLN A 222 18.62 22.42 -21.34
N LEU A 223 18.75 21.97 -22.59
CA LEU A 223 18.05 20.75 -23.07
C LEU A 223 18.47 19.50 -22.30
N LEU A 224 19.77 19.33 -22.05
CA LEU A 224 20.29 18.22 -21.25
C LEU A 224 19.84 18.30 -19.78
N ALA A 225 19.84 19.51 -19.21
CA ALA A 225 19.33 19.74 -17.86
C ALA A 225 17.83 19.43 -17.75
N GLN A 226 17.03 19.82 -18.75
CA GLN A 226 15.62 19.47 -18.84
C GLN A 226 15.42 17.96 -18.97
N GLU A 227 16.24 17.26 -19.75
CA GLU A 227 16.18 15.80 -19.89
C GLU A 227 16.46 15.09 -18.56
N ALA A 228 17.50 15.51 -17.84
CA ALA A 228 17.83 14.97 -16.52
C ALA A 228 16.70 15.21 -15.51
N LEU A 229 16.17 16.45 -15.47
CA LEU A 229 15.04 16.79 -14.59
C LEU A 229 13.80 15.94 -14.88
N LEU A 230 13.46 15.72 -16.17
CA LEU A 230 12.31 14.90 -16.54
C LEU A 230 12.50 13.43 -16.16
N LYS A 231 13.70 12.87 -16.35
CA LYS A 231 14.03 11.50 -15.89
C LYS A 231 13.89 11.38 -14.38
N ASP A 232 14.45 12.32 -13.64
CA ASP A 232 14.36 12.32 -12.17
C ASP A 232 12.92 12.48 -11.69
N ALA A 233 12.15 13.37 -12.33
CA ALA A 233 10.73 13.57 -12.02
C ALA A 233 9.90 12.29 -12.23
N ILE A 234 10.10 11.60 -13.35
CA ILE A 234 9.43 10.33 -13.66
C ILE A 234 9.75 9.30 -12.57
N VAL A 235 11.03 9.12 -12.21
CA VAL A 235 11.44 8.15 -11.17
C VAL A 235 10.84 8.51 -9.80
N GLN A 236 10.81 9.79 -9.44
CA GLN A 236 10.19 10.21 -8.18
C GLN A 236 8.69 9.88 -8.17
N GLU A 237 7.97 10.20 -9.25
CA GLU A 237 6.53 10.01 -9.35
C GLU A 237 6.13 8.53 -9.48
N GLU A 238 6.91 7.70 -10.18
CA GLU A 238 6.77 6.24 -10.18
C GLU A 238 6.89 5.66 -8.77
N ARG A 239 7.86 6.14 -7.99
CA ARG A 239 8.01 5.72 -6.59
C ARG A 239 6.76 6.04 -5.78
N VAL A 240 6.24 7.26 -5.88
CA VAL A 240 5.07 7.64 -5.06
C VAL A 240 3.78 6.99 -5.58
N SER A 241 3.64 6.78 -6.89
CA SER A 241 2.54 6.00 -7.47
C SER A 241 2.53 4.57 -6.90
N LYS A 242 3.70 3.93 -6.80
CA LYS A 242 3.82 2.62 -6.13
C LYS A 242 3.45 2.68 -4.65
N GLU A 243 3.89 3.71 -3.91
CA GLU A 243 3.52 3.89 -2.51
C GLU A 243 2.00 4.05 -2.32
N VAL A 244 1.32 4.76 -3.24
CA VAL A 244 -0.13 4.92 -3.24
C VAL A 244 -0.83 3.58 -3.53
N ALA A 245 -0.36 2.82 -4.52
CA ALA A 245 -0.90 1.50 -4.82
C ALA A 245 -0.75 0.52 -3.64
N ASP A 246 0.40 0.52 -2.98
CA ASP A 246 0.64 -0.28 -1.78
C ASP A 246 -0.26 0.15 -0.61
N ALA A 247 -0.51 1.46 -0.46
CA ALA A 247 -1.42 2.00 0.55
C ALA A 247 -2.88 1.63 0.28
N LEU A 248 -3.31 1.64 -0.99
CA LEU A 248 -4.64 1.20 -1.42
C LEU A 248 -4.85 -0.28 -1.10
N ALA A 249 -3.90 -1.14 -1.46
CA ALA A 249 -3.96 -2.57 -1.14
C ALA A 249 -4.01 -2.83 0.37
N GLN A 250 -3.24 -2.08 1.18
CA GLN A 250 -3.28 -2.18 2.64
C GLN A 250 -4.63 -1.74 3.22
N LEU A 251 -5.23 -0.68 2.68
CA LEU A 251 -6.54 -0.19 3.11
C LEU A 251 -7.64 -1.19 2.77
N GLN A 252 -7.65 -1.74 1.56
CA GLN A 252 -8.59 -2.77 1.11
C GLN A 252 -8.52 -4.03 1.98
N ALA A 253 -7.32 -4.54 2.24
CA ALA A 253 -7.12 -5.68 3.15
C ALA A 253 -7.58 -5.37 4.58
N ALA A 254 -7.36 -4.14 5.07
CA ALA A 254 -7.85 -3.72 6.38
C ALA A 254 -9.37 -3.55 6.42
N GLN A 255 -10.01 -3.14 5.33
CA GLN A 255 -11.46 -3.06 5.21
C GLN A 255 -12.09 -4.45 5.18
N GLU A 256 -11.52 -5.42 4.46
CA GLU A 256 -12.00 -6.80 4.44
C GLU A 256 -12.00 -7.40 5.84
N ASN A 257 -10.91 -7.22 6.61
CA ASN A 257 -10.84 -7.66 8.00
C ASN A 257 -11.94 -7.03 8.88
N ILE A 258 -12.23 -5.74 8.71
CA ILE A 258 -13.34 -5.07 9.43
C ILE A 258 -14.70 -5.62 8.98
N SER A 259 -14.88 -5.91 7.69
CA SER A 259 -16.12 -6.45 7.14
C SER A 259 -16.45 -7.83 7.71
N VAL A 260 -15.45 -8.72 7.75
CA VAL A 260 -15.59 -10.06 8.36
C VAL A 260 -15.90 -9.93 9.86
N ASP A 261 -15.13 -9.12 10.60
CA ASP A 261 -15.35 -8.91 12.03
C ASP A 261 -16.75 -8.32 12.29
N LEU A 262 -17.20 -7.36 11.48
CA LEU A 262 -18.53 -6.78 11.56
C LEU A 262 -19.63 -7.83 11.32
N ALA A 263 -19.45 -8.73 10.35
CA ALA A 263 -20.40 -9.81 10.06
C ALA A 263 -20.49 -10.81 11.23
N ASP A 264 -19.35 -11.20 11.82
CA ASP A 264 -19.30 -12.08 12.98
C ASP A 264 -19.99 -11.45 14.20
N LYS A 265 -19.70 -10.16 14.47
CA LYS A 265 -20.30 -9.43 15.60
C LYS A 265 -21.80 -9.22 15.42
N LYS A 266 -22.27 -8.93 14.19
CA LYS A 266 -23.71 -8.86 13.86
C LYS A 266 -24.39 -10.21 14.08
N THR A 267 -23.79 -11.29 13.59
CA THR A 267 -24.33 -12.64 13.77
C THR A 267 -24.44 -13.01 15.25
N ALA A 268 -23.40 -12.73 16.05
CA ALA A 268 -23.42 -12.96 17.50
C ALA A 268 -24.49 -12.12 18.22
N LEU A 269 -24.66 -10.86 17.80
CA LEU A 269 -25.69 -9.97 18.35
C LEU A 269 -27.10 -10.46 18.01
N ASP A 270 -27.34 -10.92 16.79
CA ASP A 270 -28.63 -11.46 16.35
C ASP A 270 -28.97 -12.77 17.06
N LEU A 271 -27.98 -13.66 17.29
CA LEU A 271 -28.16 -14.85 18.11
C LEU A 271 -28.56 -14.49 19.55
N ASN A 272 -27.93 -13.47 20.15
CA ASN A 272 -28.30 -13.01 21.49
C ASN A 272 -29.71 -12.41 21.53
N ARG A 273 -30.15 -11.70 20.49
CA ARG A 273 -31.53 -11.19 20.36
C ARG A 273 -32.54 -12.31 20.18
N LYS A 274 -32.23 -13.33 19.38
CA LYS A 274 -33.06 -14.53 19.22
C LYS A 274 -33.19 -15.30 20.53
N SER A 275 -32.08 -15.45 21.27
CA SER A 275 -32.10 -16.09 22.59
C SER A 275 -33.04 -15.38 23.57
N ASP A 276 -33.10 -14.04 23.57
CA ASP A 276 -34.04 -13.30 24.42
C ASP A 276 -35.51 -13.52 24.00
N ALA A 277 -35.76 -13.67 22.69
CA ALA A 277 -37.11 -13.84 22.15
C ALA A 277 -37.66 -15.26 22.36
N GLU A 278 -36.82 -16.28 22.18
CA GLU A 278 -37.19 -17.70 22.30
C GLU A 278 -37.16 -18.22 23.74
N CYS A 279 -36.34 -17.59 24.60
CA CYS A 279 -36.30 -17.87 26.04
C CYS A 279 -36.70 -16.61 26.83
N PRO A 280 -37.97 -16.14 26.73
CA PRO A 280 -38.41 -15.00 27.52
C PRO A 280 -38.23 -15.35 28.98
N ASN A 281 -37.57 -14.47 29.74
CA ASN A 281 -37.39 -14.61 31.18
C ASN A 281 -38.74 -15.00 31.78
N PRO A 282 -38.97 -16.26 32.19
CA PRO A 282 -40.25 -16.60 32.76
C PRO A 282 -40.33 -15.70 33.99
N ALA A 283 -41.43 -14.96 34.12
CA ALA A 283 -41.79 -14.39 35.40
C ALA A 283 -42.02 -15.57 36.35
N LEU A 284 -40.94 -16.18 36.83
CA LEU A 284 -40.89 -17.20 37.86
C LEU A 284 -41.28 -16.48 39.14
N LYS A 285 -42.55 -16.14 39.24
CA LYS A 285 -43.21 -16.07 40.54
C LYS A 285 -42.91 -17.42 41.17
N LEU A 286 -42.12 -17.45 42.24
CA LEU A 286 -42.07 -18.65 43.08
C LEU A 286 -43.54 -19.00 43.33
N PRO A 287 -44.03 -20.17 42.88
CA PRO A 287 -45.38 -20.57 43.25
C PRO A 287 -45.42 -20.63 44.76
N ASP A 288 -46.33 -19.89 45.38
CA ASP A 288 -46.51 -19.92 46.82
C ASP A 288 -47.03 -21.31 47.21
N ILE A 289 -46.12 -22.18 47.62
CA ILE A 289 -46.46 -23.58 47.98
C ILE A 289 -47.10 -23.66 49.37
N THR A 290 -47.45 -22.54 50.00
CA THR A 290 -48.29 -22.54 51.21
C THR A 290 -49.70 -23.08 50.98
N ALA A 291 -50.16 -23.26 49.73
CA ALA A 291 -51.58 -23.50 49.46
C ALA A 291 -52.01 -24.89 48.92
N LYS A 292 -51.15 -25.91 48.81
CA LYS A 292 -51.63 -27.25 48.42
C LYS A 292 -51.10 -28.37 49.31
N ARG A 293 -52.01 -28.87 50.16
CA ARG A 293 -52.00 -30.26 50.67
C ARG A 293 -51.78 -31.17 49.45
N MET A 294 -50.68 -31.91 49.41
CA MET A 294 -50.46 -32.91 48.36
C MET A 294 -51.60 -33.93 48.43
N ASP A 295 -52.48 -33.93 47.43
CA ASP A 295 -53.43 -35.00 47.20
C ASP A 295 -52.68 -36.13 46.46
N MET A 296 -52.48 -37.25 47.15
CA MET A 296 -51.74 -38.42 46.65
C MET A 296 -52.56 -39.30 45.69
N SER A 297 -53.73 -38.83 45.23
CA SER A 297 -54.65 -39.64 44.41
C SER A 297 -54.41 -39.59 42.90
N GLN A 298 -53.45 -38.82 42.40
CA GLN A 298 -53.15 -38.75 40.95
C GLN A 298 -51.69 -39.04 40.64
N SER A 299 -51.30 -40.31 40.78
CA SER A 299 -50.06 -40.83 40.17
C SER A 299 -50.30 -41.06 38.68
N GLY A 300 -50.36 -39.97 37.90
CA GLY A 300 -50.29 -40.03 36.45
C GLY A 300 -48.85 -40.31 36.01
N THR A 301 -48.65 -41.39 35.26
CA THR A 301 -47.39 -41.75 34.59
C THR A 301 -46.84 -40.56 33.79
N LEU A 302 -45.75 -39.96 34.27
CA LEU A 302 -44.95 -39.01 33.50
C LEU A 302 -44.24 -39.77 32.38
N GLN A 303 -44.68 -39.55 31.14
CA GLN A 303 -43.92 -39.96 29.96
C GLN A 303 -42.71 -39.03 29.86
N LEU A 304 -41.51 -39.58 30.08
CA LEU A 304 -40.27 -38.90 29.74
C LEU A 304 -40.24 -38.71 28.22
N GLU A 305 -40.31 -37.46 27.77
CA GLU A 305 -40.00 -37.12 26.39
C GLU A 305 -38.53 -37.43 26.10
N LYS A 306 -38.33 -38.05 24.93
CA LYS A 306 -37.08 -38.65 24.47
C LYS A 306 -35.98 -37.60 24.28
N ASP A 307 -34.79 -37.97 24.76
CA ASP A 307 -33.46 -37.69 24.22
C ASP A 307 -33.31 -36.41 23.38
N VAL A 308 -32.94 -35.32 24.04
CA VAL A 308 -32.27 -34.19 23.38
C VAL A 308 -30.83 -34.61 23.11
N GLU A 309 -30.52 -34.97 21.86
CA GLU A 309 -29.15 -35.21 21.42
C GLU A 309 -28.34 -33.91 21.52
N ILE A 310 -27.58 -33.76 22.60
CA ILE A 310 -26.62 -32.67 22.78
C ILE A 310 -25.43 -32.98 21.85
N SER A 311 -25.40 -32.32 20.69
CA SER A 311 -24.24 -32.34 19.81
C SER A 311 -23.09 -31.58 20.49
N VAL A 312 -22.15 -32.32 21.08
CA VAL A 312 -20.94 -31.77 21.70
C VAL A 312 -20.04 -31.23 20.59
N GLN A 313 -20.05 -29.91 20.41
CA GLN A 313 -19.15 -29.25 19.47
C GLN A 313 -17.70 -29.32 19.95
N LYS A 314 -16.77 -29.35 18.98
CA LYS A 314 -15.32 -29.52 19.17
C LYS A 314 -14.73 -28.55 20.21
N PRO A 315 -13.68 -28.96 20.95
CA PRO A 315 -13.00 -28.10 21.89
C PRO A 315 -12.38 -26.89 21.18
N VAL A 316 -12.87 -25.70 21.53
CA VAL A 316 -12.32 -24.42 21.10
C VAL A 316 -11.19 -24.04 22.05
N ASP A 317 -10.11 -23.45 21.51
CA ASP A 317 -8.95 -23.04 22.30
C ASP A 317 -9.35 -22.11 23.47
N PRO A 318 -8.96 -22.41 24.74
CA PRO A 318 -9.35 -21.63 25.92
C PRO A 318 -8.87 -20.17 25.90
N LEU A 319 -7.82 -19.88 25.12
CA LEU A 319 -7.27 -18.54 24.94
C LEU A 319 -8.09 -17.69 23.95
N LEU A 320 -8.80 -18.33 23.01
CA LEU A 320 -9.69 -17.67 22.03
C LEU A 320 -11.05 -17.28 22.64
N THR A 321 -11.37 -17.77 23.84
CA THR A 321 -12.70 -17.63 24.48
C THR A 321 -12.76 -16.53 25.54
N SER A 322 -11.67 -15.80 25.78
CA SER A 322 -11.65 -14.70 26.75
C SER A 322 -12.30 -13.42 26.18
N PRO A 323 -13.31 -12.83 26.85
CA PRO A 323 -13.97 -11.59 26.39
C PRO A 323 -13.01 -10.42 26.18
N ASN A 324 -11.97 -10.33 27.00
CA ASN A 324 -10.96 -9.26 26.89
C ASN A 324 -10.10 -9.42 25.62
N VAL A 325 -9.78 -10.65 25.23
CA VAL A 325 -9.01 -10.95 24.02
C VAL A 325 -9.86 -10.67 22.77
N TRP A 326 -11.13 -11.09 22.78
CA TRP A 326 -12.10 -10.82 21.72
C TRP A 326 -12.37 -9.33 21.49
N HIS A 327 -12.64 -8.58 22.57
CA HIS A 327 -12.82 -7.13 22.50
C HIS A 327 -11.53 -6.44 22.03
N GLY A 328 -10.39 -6.84 22.59
CA GLY A 328 -9.08 -6.30 22.23
C GLY A 328 -8.72 -6.55 20.76
N ALA A 329 -9.05 -7.72 20.20
CA ALA A 329 -8.84 -8.04 18.79
C ALA A 329 -9.66 -7.09 17.88
N THR A 330 -10.93 -6.88 18.22
CA THR A 330 -11.83 -5.97 17.48
C THR A 330 -11.30 -4.53 17.52
N MET A 331 -10.92 -4.06 18.71
CA MET A 331 -10.36 -2.71 18.88
C MET A 331 -9.03 -2.52 18.15
N LYS A 332 -8.20 -3.57 18.06
CA LYS A 332 -6.97 -3.55 17.26
C LYS A 332 -7.26 -3.40 15.76
N ASN A 333 -8.29 -4.08 15.24
CA ASN A 333 -8.71 -3.94 13.84
C ASN A 333 -9.15 -2.50 13.52
N VAL A 334 -9.98 -1.92 14.39
CA VAL A 334 -10.44 -0.52 14.29
C VAL A 334 -9.25 0.45 14.29
N GLU A 335 -8.37 0.36 15.28
CA GLU A 335 -7.23 1.27 15.39
C GLU A 335 -6.22 1.09 14.25
N LYS A 336 -5.97 -0.15 13.80
CA LYS A 336 -5.14 -0.41 12.62
C LYS A 336 -5.69 0.27 11.39
N ASN A 337 -6.99 0.12 11.11
CA ASN A 337 -7.63 0.73 9.94
C ASN A 337 -7.60 2.26 10.01
N ARG A 338 -7.93 2.85 11.18
CA ARG A 338 -7.85 4.30 11.39
C ARG A 338 -6.45 4.88 11.14
N ARG A 339 -5.41 4.15 11.56
CA ARG A 339 -4.01 4.53 11.30
C ARG A 339 -3.68 4.47 9.81
N ILE A 340 -4.12 3.43 9.10
CA ILE A 340 -3.94 3.31 7.65
C ILE A 340 -4.63 4.49 6.96
N GLN A 341 -5.91 4.76 7.27
CA GLN A 341 -6.64 5.91 6.72
C GLN A 341 -5.88 7.24 6.90
N THR A 342 -5.41 7.51 8.12
CA THR A 342 -4.68 8.75 8.43
C THR A 342 -3.39 8.86 7.62
N ARG A 343 -2.62 7.76 7.53
CA ARG A 343 -1.38 7.71 6.76
C ARG A 343 -1.63 7.84 5.26
N SER A 344 -2.68 7.22 4.74
CA SER A 344 -3.09 7.31 3.34
C SER A 344 -3.42 8.74 2.93
N LEU A 345 -4.18 9.47 3.76
CA LEU A 345 -4.49 10.88 3.49
C LEU A 345 -3.22 11.76 3.50
N GLN A 346 -2.33 11.54 4.48
CA GLN A 346 -1.03 12.24 4.52
C GLN A 346 -0.16 11.93 3.29
N LEU A 347 -0.23 10.70 2.78
CA LEU A 347 0.46 10.31 1.55
C LEU A 347 -0.11 11.06 0.35
N CYS A 348 -1.44 11.17 0.21
CA CYS A 348 -2.08 11.94 -0.85
C CYS A 348 -1.65 13.42 -0.81
N ASP A 349 -1.69 14.07 0.36
CA ASP A 349 -1.22 15.46 0.51
C ASP A 349 0.25 15.61 0.07
N GLY A 350 1.09 14.63 0.42
CA GLY A 350 2.49 14.57 0.00
C GLY A 350 2.66 14.41 -1.51
N CYS A 351 1.84 13.56 -2.14
CA CYS A 351 1.83 13.35 -3.59
C CYS A 351 1.44 14.63 -4.33
N GLU A 352 0.39 15.32 -3.90
CA GLU A 352 -0.06 16.58 -4.50
C GLU A 352 1.03 17.65 -4.45
N MET A 353 1.67 17.82 -3.28
CA MET A 353 2.78 18.77 -3.12
C MET A 353 3.97 18.41 -4.02
N LEU A 354 4.28 17.12 -4.16
CA LEU A 354 5.37 16.66 -5.01
C LEU A 354 5.05 16.89 -6.49
N SER A 355 3.88 16.46 -6.97
CA SER A 355 3.47 16.66 -8.38
C SER A 355 3.47 18.14 -8.74
N LYS A 356 2.98 19.01 -7.84
CA LYS A 356 3.04 20.47 -8.02
C LYS A 356 4.47 20.99 -8.16
N LYS A 357 5.37 20.61 -7.25
CA LYS A 357 6.79 21.03 -7.29
C LYS A 357 7.48 20.56 -8.56
N LEU A 358 7.25 19.32 -8.97
CA LEU A 358 7.81 18.76 -10.21
C LEU A 358 7.29 19.51 -11.43
N SER A 359 5.98 19.77 -11.48
CA SER A 359 5.35 20.52 -12.58
C SER A 359 5.89 21.94 -12.69
N GLU A 360 6.07 22.64 -11.57
CA GLU A 360 6.67 23.97 -11.53
C GLU A 360 8.12 23.96 -12.03
N ALA A 361 8.94 22.99 -11.59
CA ALA A 361 10.33 22.84 -12.04
C ALA A 361 10.42 22.52 -13.53
N ILE A 362 9.57 21.63 -14.06
CA ILE A 362 9.52 21.28 -15.47
C ILE A 362 9.12 22.48 -16.32
N LEU A 363 8.12 23.26 -15.89
CA LEU A 363 7.71 24.49 -16.56
C LEU A 363 8.82 25.54 -16.58
N GLN A 364 9.54 25.69 -15.48
CA GLN A 364 10.68 26.60 -15.40
C GLN A 364 11.83 26.16 -16.33
N ALA A 365 12.16 24.87 -16.36
CA ALA A 365 13.17 24.33 -17.27
C ALA A 365 12.77 24.53 -18.73
N HIS A 366 11.49 24.34 -19.07
CA HIS A 366 10.95 24.63 -20.39
C HIS A 366 11.17 26.09 -20.80
N HIS A 367 10.90 27.03 -19.89
CA HIS A 367 11.12 28.45 -20.15
C HIS A 367 12.60 28.77 -20.40
N TYR A 368 13.52 28.21 -19.58
CA TYR A 368 14.95 28.41 -19.78
C TYR A 368 15.45 27.88 -21.12
N VAL A 369 14.97 26.71 -21.54
CA VAL A 369 15.32 26.18 -22.87
C VAL A 369 14.80 27.08 -23.98
N ALA A 370 13.55 27.53 -23.88
CA ALA A 370 12.96 28.42 -24.89
C ALA A 370 13.73 29.73 -25.00
N GLN A 371 14.08 30.35 -23.88
CA GLN A 371 14.89 31.56 -23.83
C GLN A 371 16.28 31.34 -24.45
N ALA A 372 16.98 30.28 -24.04
CA ALA A 372 18.33 29.98 -24.56
C ALA A 372 18.32 29.72 -26.07
N LEU A 373 17.30 29.03 -26.59
CA LEU A 373 17.13 28.85 -28.04
C LEU A 373 16.84 30.17 -28.77
N GLN A 374 15.96 31.01 -28.23
CA GLN A 374 15.64 32.30 -28.83
C GLN A 374 16.86 33.23 -28.87
N GLU A 375 17.63 33.28 -27.79
CA GLU A 375 18.89 34.03 -27.72
C GLU A 375 19.89 33.49 -28.74
N ARG A 376 20.07 32.16 -28.83
CA ARG A 376 20.97 31.55 -29.81
C ARG A 376 20.57 31.85 -31.25
N ILE A 377 19.28 31.73 -31.58
CA ILE A 377 18.74 32.04 -32.92
C ILE A 377 18.99 33.50 -33.26
N LYS A 378 18.77 34.41 -32.30
CA LYS A 378 19.01 35.84 -32.48
C LYS A 378 20.49 36.14 -32.75
N GLU A 379 21.40 35.53 -31.98
CA GLU A 379 22.84 35.66 -32.19
C GLU A 379 23.26 35.13 -33.56
N MET A 380 22.82 33.93 -33.96
CA MET A 380 23.15 33.37 -35.27
C MET A 380 22.61 34.23 -36.42
N LYS A 381 21.40 34.78 -36.29
CA LYS A 381 20.83 35.71 -37.28
C LYS A 381 21.65 37.00 -37.41
N ALA A 382 22.18 37.53 -36.30
CA ALA A 382 23.08 38.68 -36.32
C ALA A 382 24.39 38.36 -37.05
N MET A 383 25.02 37.22 -36.74
CA MET A 383 26.25 36.77 -37.41
C MET A 383 26.04 36.57 -38.92
N VAL A 384 24.92 35.97 -39.33
CA VAL A 384 24.58 35.83 -40.76
C VAL A 384 24.40 37.21 -41.42
N GLY A 385 23.84 38.18 -40.70
CA GLY A 385 23.75 39.58 -41.18
C GLY A 385 25.14 40.18 -41.44
N GLU A 386 26.06 40.05 -40.49
CA GLU A 386 27.45 40.54 -40.62
C GLU A 386 28.20 39.82 -41.76
N LEU A 387 28.05 38.51 -41.89
CA LEU A 387 28.66 37.75 -43.00
C LEU A 387 28.11 38.18 -44.37
N LYS A 388 26.82 38.47 -44.47
CA LYS A 388 26.21 38.98 -45.72
C LYS A 388 26.72 40.38 -46.07
N GLU A 389 26.98 41.23 -45.08
CA GLU A 389 27.62 42.52 -45.29
C GLU A 389 29.06 42.36 -45.79
N GLN A 390 29.86 41.49 -45.16
CA GLN A 390 31.22 41.18 -45.61
C GLN A 390 31.24 40.56 -47.02
N LEU A 391 30.26 39.72 -47.35
CA LEU A 391 30.11 39.16 -48.69
C LEU A 391 29.87 40.27 -49.72
N SER A 392 29.00 41.25 -49.43
CA SER A 392 28.73 42.38 -50.31
C SER A 392 30.00 43.18 -50.60
N LEU A 393 30.76 43.52 -49.55
CA LEU A 393 32.03 44.24 -49.68
C LEU A 393 33.06 43.45 -50.50
N THR A 394 33.17 42.14 -50.25
CA THR A 394 34.08 41.27 -51.00
C THR A 394 33.69 41.19 -52.48
N LEU A 395 32.40 41.17 -52.81
CA LEU A 395 31.92 41.18 -54.19
C LEU A 395 32.22 42.51 -54.90
N GLU A 396 32.10 43.64 -54.20
CA GLU A 396 32.50 44.96 -54.71
C GLU A 396 34.01 45.00 -55.02
N GLU A 397 34.85 44.55 -54.09
CA GLU A 397 36.31 44.46 -54.28
C GLU A 397 36.70 43.53 -55.44
N ILE A 398 36.01 42.40 -55.62
CA ILE A 398 36.18 41.51 -56.78
C ILE A 398 35.89 42.27 -58.09
N GLN A 399 34.78 43.01 -58.14
CA GLN A 399 34.41 43.78 -59.33
C GLN A 399 35.44 44.89 -59.65
N GLU A 400 35.97 45.56 -58.63
CA GLU A 400 37.03 46.56 -58.77
C GLU A 400 38.35 45.94 -59.24
N ALA A 401 38.74 44.79 -58.68
CA ALA A 401 39.92 44.04 -59.10
C ALA A 401 39.80 43.53 -60.55
N GLU A 402 38.65 43.01 -60.97
CA GLU A 402 38.38 42.62 -62.36
C GLU A 402 38.47 43.81 -63.32
N THR A 403 37.94 44.97 -62.91
CA THR A 403 38.02 46.21 -63.70
C THR A 403 39.48 46.67 -63.84
N THR A 404 40.24 46.60 -62.75
CA THR A 404 41.67 46.92 -62.72
C THR A 404 42.46 45.97 -63.63
N ALA A 405 42.19 44.67 -63.59
CA ALA A 405 42.81 43.69 -64.48
C ALA A 405 42.53 43.99 -65.96
N LYS A 406 41.28 44.33 -66.31
CA LYS A 406 40.90 44.76 -67.68
C LYS A 406 41.62 46.04 -68.11
N MET A 407 41.75 47.03 -67.23
CA MET A 407 42.49 48.26 -67.52
C MET A 407 43.99 47.99 -67.74
N LEU A 408 44.59 47.09 -66.96
CA LEU A 408 45.98 46.67 -67.16
C LEU A 408 46.16 45.92 -68.49
N ASP A 409 45.18 45.11 -68.89
CA ASP A 409 45.17 44.45 -70.20
C ASP A 409 45.10 45.44 -71.36
N MET A 410 44.24 46.45 -71.25
CA MET A 410 44.18 47.54 -72.25
C MET A 410 45.49 48.31 -72.33
N ALA A 411 46.09 48.66 -71.18
CA ALA A 411 47.37 49.36 -71.14
C ALA A 411 48.52 48.52 -71.73
N LEU A 412 48.51 47.19 -71.51
CA LEU A 412 49.45 46.27 -72.15
C LEU A 412 49.25 46.22 -73.67
N GLU A 413 48.00 46.22 -74.16
CA GLU A 413 47.70 46.29 -75.59
C GLU A 413 48.20 47.61 -76.21
N ASP A 414 47.97 48.74 -75.54
CA ASP A 414 48.39 50.06 -75.99
C ASP A 414 49.93 50.19 -76.11
N ILE A 415 50.71 49.45 -75.31
CA ILE A 415 52.19 49.44 -75.38
C ILE A 415 52.72 48.58 -76.54
N LYS A 416 51.98 47.58 -77.01
CA LYS A 416 52.46 46.62 -78.03
C LYS A 416 52.85 47.29 -79.35
N GLU A 417 52.01 48.18 -79.86
CA GLU A 417 52.27 48.85 -81.15
C GLU A 417 53.46 49.82 -81.08
N PRO A 418 53.57 50.75 -80.11
CA PRO A 418 54.75 51.59 -79.93
C PRO A 418 56.04 50.78 -79.78
N LEU A 419 56.03 49.71 -78.96
CA LEU A 419 57.20 48.85 -78.76
C LEU A 419 57.60 48.13 -80.06
N LYS A 420 56.63 47.61 -80.82
CA LYS A 420 56.85 46.98 -82.12
C LYS A 420 57.43 47.96 -83.14
N VAL A 421 56.93 49.21 -83.18
CA VAL A 421 57.47 50.24 -84.06
C VAL A 421 58.92 50.58 -83.69
N SER A 422 59.20 50.81 -82.41
CA SER A 422 60.55 51.15 -81.94
C SER A 422 61.55 50.01 -82.18
N THR A 423 61.17 48.77 -81.86
CA THR A 423 61.99 47.57 -82.11
C THR A 423 62.22 47.30 -83.60
N THR A 424 61.18 47.44 -84.44
CA THR A 424 61.30 47.27 -85.90
C THR A 424 62.20 48.33 -86.52
N ARG A 425 62.04 49.60 -86.15
CA ARG A 425 62.92 50.70 -86.60
C ARG A 425 64.37 50.43 -86.21
N ARG A 426 64.61 50.01 -84.96
CA ARG A 426 65.93 49.64 -84.48
C ARG A 426 66.54 48.48 -85.27
N GLU A 427 65.75 47.47 -85.61
CA GLU A 427 66.22 46.32 -86.39
C GLU A 427 66.60 46.72 -87.82
N ILE A 428 65.80 47.57 -88.47
CA ILE A 428 66.14 48.15 -89.78
C ILE A 428 67.48 48.91 -89.72
N HIS A 429 67.70 49.68 -88.65
CA HIS A 429 68.95 50.42 -88.46
C HIS A 429 70.18 49.51 -88.24
N LYS A 430 70.02 48.26 -87.79
CA LYS A 430 71.13 47.29 -87.73
C LYS A 430 71.60 46.81 -89.11
N GLY A 431 70.77 46.99 -90.16
CA GLY A 431 71.12 46.63 -91.53
C GLY A 431 72.04 47.62 -92.25
N ARG A 432 72.50 48.68 -91.56
CA ARG A 432 73.47 49.64 -92.12
C ARG A 432 74.81 48.93 -92.41
N PRO A 433 75.48 49.21 -93.55
CA PRO A 433 76.81 48.67 -93.84
C PRO A 433 77.82 49.01 -92.74
N GLU A 434 78.82 48.14 -92.51
CA GLU A 434 79.76 48.22 -91.36
C GLU A 434 80.33 49.62 -91.06
N ARG A 435 80.66 50.39 -92.09
CA ARG A 435 81.25 51.73 -91.95
C ARG A 435 80.25 52.81 -91.50
N GLU A 436 78.95 52.59 -91.74
CA GLU A 436 77.84 53.51 -91.44
C GLU A 436 77.04 53.07 -90.19
N LEU A 437 77.47 51.98 -89.54
CA LEU A 437 76.89 51.51 -88.28
C LEU A 437 77.41 52.37 -87.12
N ILE A 438 76.91 53.60 -87.06
CA ILE A 438 77.23 54.59 -86.03
C ILE A 438 76.12 54.70 -84.99
N GLU A 439 76.50 55.03 -83.76
CA GLU A 439 75.57 55.33 -82.66
C GLU A 439 75.19 56.80 -82.72
N ASP A 440 74.36 57.14 -83.71
CA ASP A 440 73.78 58.47 -83.87
C ASP A 440 72.65 58.72 -82.86
N ASP A 441 72.21 59.99 -82.74
CA ASP A 441 71.15 60.38 -81.81
C ASP A 441 69.86 59.57 -82.03
N VAL A 442 69.57 59.18 -83.27
CA VAL A 442 68.39 58.36 -83.61
C VAL A 442 68.53 56.96 -83.03
N GLN A 443 69.70 56.33 -83.17
CA GLN A 443 69.98 55.01 -82.62
C GLN A 443 69.99 55.01 -81.09
N ILE A 444 70.51 56.07 -80.45
CA ILE A 444 70.49 56.25 -78.99
C ILE A 444 69.04 56.37 -78.50
N ASN A 445 68.26 57.24 -79.13
CA ASN A 445 66.86 57.47 -78.74
C ASN A 445 65.98 56.24 -78.96
N LEU A 446 66.16 55.50 -80.07
CA LEU A 446 65.45 54.23 -80.31
C LEU A 446 65.84 53.15 -79.29
N LYS A 447 67.11 53.12 -78.84
CA LYS A 447 67.53 52.21 -77.76
C LYS A 447 66.87 52.58 -76.43
N SER A 448 66.83 53.87 -76.07
CA SER A 448 66.19 54.36 -74.84
C SER A 448 64.68 54.09 -74.87
N GLU A 449 63.99 54.49 -75.93
CA GLU A 449 62.54 54.30 -76.09
C GLU A 449 62.16 52.82 -76.02
N ALA A 450 62.85 51.94 -76.75
CA ALA A 450 62.59 50.51 -76.67
C ALA A 450 62.88 49.93 -75.27
N GLY A 451 63.89 50.45 -74.57
CA GLY A 451 64.20 50.07 -73.19
C GLY A 451 63.10 50.47 -72.21
N GLU A 452 62.69 51.74 -72.25
CA GLU A 452 61.62 52.30 -71.41
C GLU A 452 60.28 51.60 -71.64
N LEU A 453 59.89 51.37 -72.91
CA LEU A 453 58.66 50.64 -73.25
C LEU A 453 58.71 49.18 -72.78
N THR A 454 59.87 48.53 -72.83
CA THR A 454 60.05 47.15 -72.32
C THR A 454 59.94 47.11 -70.79
N GLU A 455 60.51 48.09 -70.10
CA GLU A 455 60.40 48.21 -68.64
C GLU A 455 58.95 48.49 -68.21
N GLN A 456 58.26 49.39 -68.90
CA GLN A 456 56.84 49.66 -68.68
C GLN A 456 55.98 48.43 -68.92
N GLN A 457 56.23 47.68 -70.00
CA GLN A 457 55.55 46.41 -70.26
C GLN A 457 55.75 45.42 -69.10
N ALA A 458 57.00 45.20 -68.69
CA ALA A 458 57.32 44.28 -67.59
C ALA A 458 56.68 44.72 -66.26
N TYR A 459 56.62 46.03 -66.00
CA TYR A 459 55.94 46.59 -64.83
C TYR A 459 54.43 46.31 -64.85
N LEU A 460 53.77 46.56 -65.99
CA LEU A 460 52.34 46.30 -66.14
C LEU A 460 52.01 44.80 -66.06
N GLU A 461 52.82 43.93 -66.67
CA GLU A 461 52.68 42.47 -66.59
C GLU A 461 52.76 41.99 -65.14
N LYS A 462 53.79 42.44 -64.39
CA LYS A 462 53.94 42.12 -62.96
C LYS A 462 52.77 42.64 -62.13
N ARG A 463 52.26 43.84 -62.43
CA ARG A 463 51.11 44.39 -61.70
C ARG A 463 49.84 43.60 -61.98
N LYS A 464 49.64 43.16 -63.23
CA LYS A 464 48.51 42.33 -63.64
C LYS A 464 48.56 40.96 -62.95
N GLU A 465 49.71 40.31 -62.93
CA GLU A 465 49.91 39.05 -62.20
C GLU A 465 49.51 39.20 -60.73
N LYS A 466 49.99 40.26 -60.06
CA LYS A 466 49.64 40.52 -58.66
C LYS A 466 48.14 40.77 -58.44
N VAL A 467 47.47 41.46 -59.36
CA VAL A 467 46.01 41.69 -59.27
C VAL A 467 45.23 40.39 -59.47
N ASN A 468 45.66 39.54 -60.40
CA ASN A 468 45.03 38.23 -60.62
C ASN A 468 45.19 37.30 -59.41
N GLU A 469 46.38 37.28 -58.77
CA GLU A 469 46.58 36.53 -57.52
C GLU A 469 45.61 36.99 -56.41
N LEU A 470 45.47 38.31 -56.22
CA LEU A 470 44.54 38.87 -55.23
C LEU A 470 43.08 38.58 -55.59
N LEU A 471 42.74 38.56 -56.88
CA LEU A 471 41.41 38.20 -57.35
C LEU A 471 41.08 36.74 -57.00
N ASP A 472 42.02 35.82 -57.21
CA ASP A 472 41.87 34.41 -56.84
C ASP A 472 41.67 34.24 -55.33
N GLU A 473 42.44 34.99 -54.51
CA GLU A 473 42.29 35.01 -53.04
C GLU A 473 40.91 35.56 -52.60
N LEU A 474 40.43 36.64 -53.22
CA LEU A 474 39.11 37.21 -52.93
C LEU A 474 37.98 36.26 -53.33
N VAL A 475 38.11 35.57 -54.47
CA VAL A 475 37.14 34.56 -54.93
C VAL A 475 37.08 33.38 -53.96
N ALA A 476 38.23 32.90 -53.47
CA ALA A 476 38.27 31.86 -52.45
C ALA A 476 37.59 32.32 -51.14
N THR A 477 37.90 33.54 -50.70
CA THR A 477 37.29 34.14 -49.50
C THR A 477 35.77 34.28 -49.62
N ARG A 478 35.27 34.72 -50.79
CA ARG A 478 33.84 34.78 -51.10
C ARG A 478 33.17 33.41 -50.96
N ASP A 479 33.82 32.35 -51.46
CA ASP A 479 33.27 31.00 -51.41
C ASP A 479 33.24 30.46 -49.97
N GLU A 480 34.26 30.75 -49.17
CA GLU A 480 34.29 30.45 -47.73
C GLU A 480 33.16 31.18 -46.96
N ILE A 481 32.96 32.48 -47.21
CA ILE A 481 31.89 33.26 -46.58
C ILE A 481 30.51 32.69 -46.97
N ASN A 482 30.29 32.37 -48.24
CA ASN A 482 29.03 31.76 -48.69
C ASN A 482 28.76 30.41 -48.02
N GLN A 483 29.79 29.57 -47.90
CA GLN A 483 29.68 28.28 -47.23
C GLN A 483 29.35 28.44 -45.74
N ASP A 484 29.97 29.41 -45.06
CA ASP A 484 29.68 29.70 -43.65
C ASP A 484 28.25 30.23 -43.46
N ILE A 485 27.78 31.13 -44.33
CA ILE A 485 26.38 31.60 -44.35
C ILE A 485 25.43 30.41 -44.49
N HIS A 486 25.66 29.53 -45.47
CA HIS A 486 24.80 28.36 -45.70
C HIS A 486 24.71 27.47 -44.46
N CYS A 487 25.85 27.13 -43.85
CA CYS A 487 25.87 26.29 -42.64
C CYS A 487 25.14 26.93 -41.46
N LYS A 488 25.26 28.26 -41.27
CA LYS A 488 24.55 28.97 -40.19
C LYS A 488 23.05 29.07 -40.47
N GLU A 489 22.63 29.31 -41.71
CA GLU A 489 21.21 29.31 -42.09
C GLU A 489 20.55 27.94 -41.87
N GLU A 490 21.26 26.85 -42.18
CA GLU A 490 20.81 25.49 -41.86
C GLU A 490 20.66 25.27 -40.34
N CYS A 491 21.62 25.75 -39.54
CA CYS A 491 21.54 25.68 -38.09
C CYS A 491 20.37 26.49 -37.51
N ILE A 492 20.13 27.69 -38.04
CA ILE A 492 18.97 28.52 -37.66
C ILE A 492 17.67 27.74 -37.94
N ALA A 493 17.54 27.11 -39.10
CA ALA A 493 16.36 26.33 -39.46
C ALA A 493 16.12 25.14 -38.50
N LEU A 494 17.19 24.43 -38.13
CA LEU A 494 17.12 23.34 -37.15
C LEU A 494 16.75 23.85 -35.74
N ASP A 495 17.30 24.99 -35.32
CA ASP A 495 16.96 25.60 -34.03
C ASP A 495 15.54 26.14 -33.98
N ASP A 496 15.07 26.79 -35.05
CA ASP A 496 13.68 27.23 -35.16
C ASP A 496 12.74 26.02 -35.09
N LYS A 497 13.08 24.89 -35.74
CA LYS A 497 12.34 23.63 -35.61
C LYS A 497 12.37 23.07 -34.18
N CYS A 498 13.53 23.09 -33.52
CA CYS A 498 13.70 22.66 -32.13
C CYS A 498 12.89 23.53 -31.15
N LEU A 499 12.81 24.83 -31.40
CA LEU A 499 12.01 25.78 -30.63
C LEU A 499 10.50 25.57 -30.85
N GLN A 500 10.05 25.36 -32.08
CA GLN A 500 8.65 25.06 -32.42
C GLN A 500 8.20 23.74 -31.82
N LEU A 501 9.05 22.71 -31.87
CA LEU A 501 8.82 21.46 -31.15
C LEU A 501 8.80 21.69 -29.64
N GLY A 502 9.31 22.80 -29.11
CA GLY A 502 9.14 23.17 -27.71
C GLY A 502 7.79 23.82 -27.40
N SER A 503 7.12 24.50 -28.33
CA SER A 503 5.88 25.23 -28.00
C SER A 503 4.72 24.27 -27.74
N TYR A 504 4.07 24.43 -26.59
CA TYR A 504 2.82 23.77 -26.20
C TYR A 504 1.68 24.77 -26.21
#